data_AF-A0A7K1ZRA9-F1
#
_entry.id   AF-A0A7K1ZRA9-F1
#
_cell.length_a   1.000
_cell.length_b   1.000
_cell.length_c   1.000
_cell.angle_alpha   90.00
_cell.angle_beta   90.00
_cell.angle_gamma   90.00
#
_symmetry.space_group_name_H-M   'P 1'
#
loop_
_entity.id
_entity.type
_entity.pdbx_description
1 polymer ?
#
loop_
_entity_poly.entity_id
_entity_poly.type
_entity_poly.pdbx_seq_one_letter_code
_entity_poly.pdbx_strand_id
1 'polypeptide(L)'
;MVRFLLVVQRYLVCFFVGGLLVASVVMAQGTATYELTFTPTWSASTHPDGFPPNPHFSGLIGATHNDAVHFWRTGEVATEGIKQMAELGAKGALRSEINLAKGESNADFIVDASGVNSPGVRKTTFEIRPPWNFVTVTSMLAPSPDWFVGVSGLNMLDEDNNWIDTLEIDLFVYDAGTDSGSNYTSQNRPTSPREQIRRIEEAPFLVNGVVTPVGTFRIELQKVALPAAGYFGVDRTEILGANGQPVVIKGMGLGGWLLPEGYMLHISTRSQPTDGPTGIRNQMIDLIGERSTDAFFELFREKYVQEKDIAMMKEWGFDHVRLPFHYRLFYDPDLNEWEEDGFELLDTFLEWCRRHEVNVILDMHAAPGAQNEGGISDSDGEARLWTEPDKYWPQTIKIWREIARRYNDDPLIIGYDLINEPT
;
A
#
# COMPACT_ATOMS: atom_id res chain seq x y z
N MET A 1 -44.66 36.55 11.15
CA MET A 1 -43.98 37.82 11.49
C MET A 1 -42.63 37.37 12.05
N VAL A 2 -41.50 37.33 11.35
CA VAL A 2 -40.90 38.14 10.26
C VAL A 2 -39.99 37.22 9.41
N ARG A 3 -40.00 37.40 8.08
CA ARG A 3 -39.07 36.85 7.07
C ARG A 3 -37.76 37.67 7.03
N PHE A 4 -36.81 37.26 6.19
CA PHE A 4 -35.66 37.98 5.59
C PHE A 4 -34.30 37.45 6.07
N LEU A 5 -33.21 37.35 5.29
CA LEU A 5 -32.92 37.35 3.85
C LEU A 5 -31.39 37.15 3.75
N LEU A 6 -30.90 36.54 2.68
CA LEU A 6 -29.49 36.55 2.28
C LEU A 6 -28.90 37.97 2.24
N VAL A 7 -27.67 38.14 2.75
CA VAL A 7 -26.73 39.17 2.30
C VAL A 7 -25.34 38.53 2.15
N VAL A 8 -24.93 38.39 0.89
CA VAL A 8 -23.56 38.16 0.45
C VAL A 8 -22.80 39.48 0.64
N GLN A 9 -21.70 39.47 1.39
CA GLN A 9 -20.76 40.59 1.38
C GLN A 9 -19.32 40.08 1.24
N ARG A 10 -18.79 40.30 0.04
CA ARG A 10 -17.38 40.16 -0.32
C ARG A 10 -16.55 41.09 0.56
N TYR A 11 -15.55 40.54 1.24
CA TYR A 11 -14.34 41.27 1.59
C TYR A 11 -13.12 40.46 1.14
N LEU A 12 -12.50 40.96 0.07
CA LEU A 12 -11.13 40.65 -0.30
C LEU A 12 -10.24 41.20 0.82
N VAL A 13 -9.55 40.34 1.55
CA VAL A 13 -8.38 40.72 2.33
C VAL A 13 -7.25 39.81 1.90
N CYS A 14 -6.31 40.38 1.16
CA CYS A 14 -5.04 39.76 0.82
C CYS A 14 -4.25 39.51 2.10
N PHE A 15 -4.13 38.25 2.51
CA PHE A 15 -3.05 37.79 3.37
C PHE A 15 -2.10 36.95 2.54
N PHE A 16 -0.93 37.53 2.27
CA PHE A 16 0.28 36.81 1.91
C PHE A 16 0.74 36.09 3.19
N VAL A 17 0.52 34.78 3.28
CA VAL A 17 1.15 33.92 4.29
C VAL A 17 1.62 32.66 3.59
N GLY A 18 2.93 32.44 3.72
CA GLY A 18 3.70 31.20 3.59
C GLY A 18 3.13 30.09 2.73
N GLY A 19 3.90 29.72 1.68
CA GLY A 19 3.67 28.51 0.90
C GLY A 19 3.29 27.34 1.79
N LEU A 20 2.03 26.91 1.64
CA LEU A 20 1.60 25.61 2.10
C LEU A 20 2.42 24.61 1.27
N LEU A 21 3.35 23.91 1.94
CA LEU A 21 3.72 22.58 1.49
C LEU A 21 2.40 21.82 1.42
N VAL A 22 1.90 21.62 0.20
CA VAL A 22 0.97 20.54 -0.07
C VAL A 22 1.81 19.30 0.24
N ALA A 23 1.70 18.80 1.46
CA ALA A 23 2.11 17.45 1.75
C ALA A 23 1.28 16.60 0.80
N SER A 24 1.92 16.16 -0.28
CA SER A 24 1.37 15.22 -1.22
C SER A 24 0.77 14.11 -0.38
N VAL A 25 -0.54 13.93 -0.49
CA VAL A 25 -1.18 12.74 0.04
C VAL A 25 -0.55 11.62 -0.76
N VAL A 26 0.46 10.98 -0.18
CA VAL A 26 1.00 9.73 -0.70
C VAL A 26 -0.15 8.76 -0.52
N MET A 27 -0.96 8.61 -1.58
CA MET A 27 -1.76 7.40 -1.76
C MET A 27 -0.80 6.25 -1.47
N ALA A 28 -1.15 5.37 -0.54
CA ALA A 28 -0.29 4.27 -0.14
C ALA A 28 -0.11 3.34 -1.34
N GLN A 29 0.83 3.68 -2.20
CA GLN A 29 1.03 2.99 -3.45
C GLN A 29 1.48 1.57 -3.12
N GLY A 30 0.73 0.59 -3.61
CA GLY A 30 1.07 -0.81 -3.38
C GLY A 30 2.43 -1.17 -3.98
N THR A 31 3.02 -2.27 -3.52
CA THR A 31 4.13 -2.91 -4.21
C THR A 31 3.65 -3.41 -5.56
N ALA A 32 4.27 -2.94 -6.65
CA ALA A 32 4.00 -3.44 -7.99
C ALA A 32 4.97 -4.56 -8.37
N THR A 33 4.46 -5.63 -8.97
CA THR A 33 5.28 -6.66 -9.61
C THR A 33 5.21 -6.48 -11.13
N TYR A 34 6.36 -6.41 -11.78
CA TYR A 34 6.49 -6.28 -13.23
C TYR A 34 7.17 -7.50 -13.84
N GLU A 35 6.81 -7.83 -15.08
CA GLU A 35 7.60 -8.70 -15.96
C GLU A 35 8.41 -7.83 -16.92
N LEU A 36 9.72 -8.04 -16.98
CA LEU A 36 10.60 -7.51 -18.02
C LEU A 36 10.83 -8.61 -19.07
N THR A 37 10.38 -8.36 -20.30
CA THR A 37 10.70 -9.14 -21.48
C THR A 37 11.77 -8.41 -22.32
N PHE A 38 12.97 -8.98 -22.37
CA PHE A 38 14.05 -8.57 -23.26
C PHE A 38 14.02 -9.39 -24.55
N THR A 39 13.83 -8.71 -25.68
CA THR A 39 13.84 -9.31 -27.03
C THR A 39 14.98 -8.71 -27.85
N PRO A 40 16.21 -9.27 -27.77
CA PRO A 40 17.29 -8.87 -28.64
C PRO A 40 17.02 -9.25 -30.10
N THR A 41 17.24 -8.29 -31.00
CA THR A 41 17.06 -8.41 -32.46
C THR A 41 18.38 -8.22 -33.23
N TRP A 42 19.49 -8.00 -32.52
CA TRP A 42 20.83 -7.88 -33.09
C TRP A 42 21.24 -9.16 -33.82
N SER A 43 21.39 -9.06 -35.14
CA SER A 43 21.64 -10.19 -36.04
C SER A 43 22.39 -9.70 -37.28
N ALA A 44 22.95 -10.62 -38.05
CA ALA A 44 23.63 -10.30 -39.30
C ALA A 44 22.73 -9.59 -40.33
N SER A 45 21.40 -9.74 -40.23
CA SER A 45 20.46 -9.05 -41.12
C SER A 45 20.13 -7.63 -40.64
N THR A 46 20.09 -7.40 -39.32
CA THR A 46 19.79 -6.08 -38.75
C THR A 46 21.03 -5.20 -38.67
N HIS A 47 22.20 -5.79 -38.40
CA HIS A 47 23.48 -5.09 -38.20
C HIS A 47 24.60 -5.83 -38.97
N PRO A 48 24.64 -5.74 -40.31
CA PRO A 48 25.52 -6.56 -41.14
C PRO A 48 27.00 -6.20 -41.04
N ASP A 49 27.34 -4.96 -40.67
CA ASP A 49 28.72 -4.49 -40.65
C ASP A 49 29.52 -5.16 -39.53
N GLY A 50 30.51 -5.97 -39.90
CA GLY A 50 31.41 -6.66 -38.98
C GLY A 50 30.73 -7.65 -38.03
N PHE A 51 29.51 -8.13 -38.33
CA PHE A 51 28.71 -8.93 -37.42
C PHE A 51 29.47 -10.15 -36.84
N PRO A 52 29.55 -10.31 -35.51
CA PRO A 52 30.41 -11.30 -34.90
C PRO A 52 29.76 -12.70 -34.82
N PRO A 53 30.57 -13.76 -34.65
CA PRO A 53 30.05 -15.08 -34.29
C PRO A 53 29.56 -15.12 -32.83
N ASN A 54 28.60 -15.99 -32.54
CA ASN A 54 27.99 -16.18 -31.21
C ASN A 54 27.45 -14.89 -30.56
N PRO A 55 26.62 -14.11 -31.27
CA PRO A 55 26.02 -12.88 -30.76
C PRO A 55 25.10 -13.19 -29.55
N HIS A 56 25.37 -12.56 -28.42
CA HIS A 56 24.59 -12.73 -27.21
C HIS A 56 24.64 -11.48 -26.32
N PHE A 57 23.80 -11.49 -25.30
CA PHE A 57 23.80 -10.51 -24.24
C PHE A 57 24.09 -11.20 -22.90
N SER A 58 24.88 -10.56 -22.05
CA SER A 58 25.17 -11.10 -20.71
C SER A 58 23.92 -11.16 -19.84
N GLY A 59 24.03 -11.74 -18.65
CA GLY A 59 22.95 -11.68 -17.67
C GLY A 59 22.52 -10.23 -17.40
N LEU A 60 21.21 -10.02 -17.29
CA LEU A 60 20.66 -8.74 -16.87
C LEU A 60 21.05 -8.47 -15.42
N ILE A 61 21.40 -7.22 -15.12
CA ILE A 61 21.67 -6.75 -13.76
C ILE A 61 21.16 -5.32 -13.62
N GLY A 62 20.58 -5.02 -12.47
CA GLY A 62 19.94 -3.74 -12.22
C GLY A 62 19.29 -3.67 -10.86
N ALA A 63 18.54 -2.60 -10.61
CA ALA A 63 17.79 -2.44 -9.38
C ALA A 63 16.57 -1.53 -9.54
N THR A 64 15.65 -1.65 -8.59
CA THR A 64 14.67 -0.61 -8.28
C THR A 64 15.27 0.35 -7.26
N HIS A 65 15.08 1.65 -7.47
CA HIS A 65 15.75 2.70 -6.69
C HIS A 65 14.97 4.02 -6.65
N ASN A 66 15.44 4.95 -5.83
CA ASN A 66 14.91 6.32 -5.77
C ASN A 66 15.73 7.25 -6.71
N ASP A 67 15.38 8.53 -6.76
CA ASP A 67 16.08 9.54 -7.57
C ASP A 67 17.44 10.00 -6.99
N ALA A 68 17.78 9.58 -5.77
CA ALA A 68 19.04 9.94 -5.11
C ALA A 68 20.25 9.13 -5.63
N VAL A 69 20.01 8.05 -6.38
CA VAL A 69 21.07 7.20 -6.95
C VAL A 69 20.84 6.91 -8.44
N HIS A 70 21.93 6.81 -9.18
CA HIS A 70 21.98 6.30 -10.54
C HIS A 70 23.14 5.30 -10.65
N PHE A 71 22.93 4.19 -11.35
CA PHE A 71 23.98 3.18 -11.53
C PHE A 71 24.82 3.42 -12.78
N TRP A 72 24.27 4.14 -13.76
CA TRP A 72 24.99 4.66 -14.93
C TRP A 72 24.18 5.79 -15.58
N ARG A 73 24.85 6.72 -16.26
CA ARG A 73 24.18 7.77 -17.04
C ARG A 73 25.09 8.20 -18.17
N THR A 74 24.51 8.60 -19.30
CA THR A 74 25.27 9.25 -20.36
C THR A 74 25.91 10.54 -19.86
N GLY A 75 27.18 10.76 -20.23
CA GLY A 75 27.98 11.90 -19.79
C GLY A 75 28.72 11.68 -18.45
N GLU A 76 28.53 10.54 -17.79
CA GLU A 76 29.24 10.19 -16.56
C GLU A 76 30.30 9.11 -16.80
N VAL A 77 31.30 9.04 -15.93
CA VAL A 77 32.36 8.01 -16.02
C VAL A 77 31.84 6.71 -15.41
N ALA A 78 32.01 5.60 -16.13
CA ALA A 78 31.59 4.28 -15.65
C ALA A 78 32.25 3.88 -14.32
N THR A 79 31.43 3.40 -13.38
CA THR A 79 31.88 2.78 -12.13
C THR A 79 32.68 1.51 -12.41
N GLU A 80 33.32 0.94 -11.38
CA GLU A 80 33.94 -0.39 -11.53
C GLU A 80 32.89 -1.45 -11.84
N GLY A 81 31.69 -1.36 -11.26
CA GLY A 81 30.56 -2.22 -11.56
C GLY A 81 30.16 -2.20 -13.03
N ILE A 82 29.97 -1.01 -13.61
CA ILE A 82 29.60 -0.86 -15.01
C ILE A 82 30.71 -1.34 -15.93
N LYS A 83 31.98 -1.01 -15.64
CA LYS A 83 33.13 -1.52 -16.39
C LYS A 83 33.14 -3.06 -16.44
N GLN A 84 33.09 -3.71 -15.28
CA GLN A 84 33.15 -5.18 -15.19
C GLN A 84 31.93 -5.84 -15.87
N MET A 85 30.77 -5.20 -15.80
CA MET A 85 29.58 -5.63 -16.50
C MET A 85 29.75 -5.51 -18.02
N ALA A 86 30.23 -4.38 -18.52
CA ALA A 86 30.32 -4.08 -19.95
C ALA A 86 31.48 -4.79 -20.67
N GLU A 87 32.60 -5.08 -19.98
CA GLU A 87 33.74 -5.78 -20.58
C GLU A 87 33.65 -7.31 -20.45
N LEU A 88 33.08 -7.82 -19.35
CA LEU A 88 33.13 -9.24 -19.00
C LEU A 88 31.76 -9.89 -18.78
N GLY A 89 30.67 -9.12 -18.79
CA GLY A 89 29.34 -9.58 -18.39
C GLY A 89 29.27 -9.91 -16.89
N ALA A 90 30.24 -9.45 -16.09
CA ALA A 90 30.39 -9.80 -14.69
C ALA A 90 29.48 -8.94 -13.81
N LYS A 91 28.64 -9.59 -12.98
CA LYS A 91 27.62 -8.91 -12.15
C LYS A 91 28.10 -8.56 -10.73
N GLY A 92 29.26 -9.06 -10.30
CA GLY A 92 29.68 -9.02 -8.89
C GLY A 92 29.94 -7.61 -8.34
N ALA A 93 30.70 -6.80 -9.09
CA ALA A 93 31.02 -5.43 -8.67
C ALA A 93 29.76 -4.54 -8.66
N LEU A 94 28.97 -4.57 -9.75
CA LEU A 94 27.72 -3.80 -9.82
C LEU A 94 26.69 -4.23 -8.76
N ARG A 95 26.59 -5.53 -8.46
CA ARG A 95 25.75 -5.99 -7.34
C ARG A 95 26.22 -5.44 -5.99
N SER A 96 27.53 -5.29 -5.79
CA SER A 96 28.07 -4.71 -4.56
C SER A 96 27.71 -3.23 -4.46
N GLU A 97 27.79 -2.48 -5.57
CA GLU A 97 27.33 -1.09 -5.66
C GLU A 97 25.82 -0.96 -5.37
N ILE A 98 24.99 -1.85 -5.93
CA ILE A 98 23.55 -1.90 -5.63
C ILE A 98 23.31 -2.20 -4.14
N ASN A 99 24.02 -3.17 -3.55
CA ASN A 99 23.87 -3.49 -2.13
C ASN A 99 24.27 -2.33 -1.21
N LEU A 100 25.26 -1.53 -1.59
CA LEU A 100 25.61 -0.30 -0.87
C LEU A 100 24.46 0.70 -0.93
N ALA A 101 23.90 0.95 -2.12
CA ALA A 101 22.74 1.82 -2.27
C ALA A 101 21.52 1.33 -1.47
N LYS A 102 21.30 0.01 -1.38
CA LYS A 102 20.28 -0.58 -0.50
C LYS A 102 20.55 -0.27 0.98
N GLY A 103 21.79 -0.41 1.44
CA GLY A 103 22.18 -0.08 2.81
C GLY A 103 21.96 1.40 3.17
N GLU A 104 22.02 2.28 2.17
CA GLU A 104 21.74 3.71 2.28
C GLU A 104 20.26 4.07 2.04
N SER A 105 19.39 3.07 1.89
CA SER A 105 17.96 3.26 1.59
C SER A 105 17.68 3.98 0.26
N ASN A 106 18.62 3.92 -0.68
CA ASN A 106 18.48 4.47 -2.03
C ASN A 106 18.05 3.44 -3.07
N ALA A 107 18.09 2.14 -2.75
CA ALA A 107 17.62 1.06 -3.61
C ALA A 107 16.88 -0.03 -2.81
N ASP A 108 16.09 -0.86 -3.50
CA ASP A 108 15.38 -1.98 -2.88
C ASP A 108 15.56 -3.31 -3.63
N PHE A 109 14.90 -3.53 -4.76
CA PHE A 109 14.93 -4.84 -5.42
C PHE A 109 16.12 -4.95 -6.37
N ILE A 110 16.82 -6.10 -6.41
CA ILE A 110 17.89 -6.36 -7.38
C ILE A 110 17.30 -7.12 -8.56
N VAL A 111 17.32 -6.52 -9.74
CA VAL A 111 16.96 -7.18 -10.99
C VAL A 111 18.13 -8.04 -11.43
N ASP A 112 17.91 -9.35 -11.54
CA ASP A 112 18.95 -10.31 -11.93
C ASP A 112 18.35 -11.39 -12.83
N ALA A 113 18.95 -11.57 -14.01
CA ALA A 113 18.59 -12.65 -14.91
C ALA A 113 19.81 -13.27 -15.59
N SER A 114 19.60 -14.46 -16.19
CA SER A 114 20.57 -15.09 -17.07
C SER A 114 20.64 -14.38 -18.43
N GLY A 115 21.75 -14.58 -19.14
CA GLY A 115 21.96 -14.00 -20.47
C GLY A 115 21.04 -14.60 -21.53
N VAL A 116 21.14 -14.06 -22.75
CA VAL A 116 20.28 -14.45 -23.87
C VAL A 116 21.04 -14.38 -25.18
N ASN A 117 20.86 -15.38 -26.04
CA ASN A 117 21.39 -15.36 -27.40
C ASN A 117 20.64 -14.31 -28.23
N SER A 118 21.29 -13.78 -29.27
CA SER A 118 20.67 -12.82 -30.18
C SER A 118 20.59 -13.37 -31.61
N PRO A 119 19.40 -13.39 -32.24
CA PRO A 119 18.09 -13.07 -31.66
C PRO A 119 17.63 -14.06 -30.59
N GLY A 120 16.75 -13.61 -29.71
CA GLY A 120 16.20 -14.44 -28.64
C GLY A 120 15.19 -13.71 -27.77
N VAL A 121 14.78 -14.34 -26.67
CA VAL A 121 13.89 -13.76 -25.68
C VAL A 121 14.34 -14.15 -24.28
N ARG A 122 14.36 -13.18 -23.36
CA ARG A 122 14.57 -13.39 -21.92
C ARG A 122 13.50 -12.68 -21.13
N LYS A 123 12.88 -13.40 -20.20
CA LYS A 123 11.93 -12.85 -19.24
C LYS A 123 12.52 -12.89 -17.85
N THR A 124 12.22 -11.88 -17.05
CA THR A 124 12.45 -11.88 -15.61
C THR A 124 11.36 -11.06 -14.92
N THR A 125 11.18 -11.26 -13.62
CA THR A 125 10.24 -10.47 -12.83
C THR A 125 10.98 -9.67 -11.78
N PHE A 126 10.45 -8.51 -11.43
CA PHE A 126 10.98 -7.66 -10.37
C PHE A 126 9.86 -6.90 -9.68
N GLU A 127 10.15 -6.41 -8.48
CA GLU A 127 9.18 -5.70 -7.65
C GLU A 127 9.63 -4.26 -7.41
N ILE A 128 8.67 -3.34 -7.47
CA ILE A 128 8.85 -1.94 -7.13
C ILE A 128 8.05 -1.65 -5.87
N ARG A 129 8.75 -1.31 -4.80
CA ARG A 129 8.16 -0.88 -3.53
C ARG A 129 8.35 0.63 -3.40
N PRO A 130 7.32 1.41 -3.04
CA PRO A 130 7.55 2.80 -2.72
C PRO A 130 8.51 2.95 -1.53
N PRO A 131 9.40 3.97 -1.53
CA PRO A 131 9.48 5.06 -2.50
C PRO A 131 10.46 4.81 -3.68
N TRP A 132 10.89 3.57 -3.95
CA TRP A 132 11.90 3.25 -4.97
C TRP A 132 11.30 3.07 -6.36
N ASN A 133 10.61 4.09 -6.87
CA ASN A 133 9.81 4.02 -8.10
C ASN A 133 10.60 4.10 -9.43
N PHE A 134 11.93 4.12 -9.39
CA PHE A 134 12.79 4.12 -10.57
C PHE A 134 13.39 2.74 -10.84
N VAL A 135 13.63 2.43 -12.11
CA VAL A 135 14.24 1.16 -12.56
C VAL A 135 15.47 1.45 -13.41
N THR A 136 16.58 0.77 -13.09
CA THR A 136 17.76 0.67 -13.94
C THR A 136 18.05 -0.80 -14.22
N VAL A 137 18.22 -1.18 -15.48
CA VAL A 137 18.60 -2.55 -15.89
C VAL A 137 19.56 -2.46 -17.07
N THR A 138 20.66 -3.21 -17.00
CA THR A 138 21.70 -3.22 -18.03
C THR A 138 22.19 -4.63 -18.36
N SER A 139 22.77 -4.79 -19.55
CA SER A 139 23.40 -6.02 -20.03
C SER A 139 24.46 -5.73 -21.08
N MET A 140 25.58 -6.45 -21.03
CA MET A 140 26.64 -6.38 -22.03
C MET A 140 26.16 -6.93 -23.37
N LEU A 141 26.51 -6.25 -24.46
CA LEU A 141 26.43 -6.78 -25.81
C LEU A 141 27.73 -7.55 -26.09
N ALA A 142 27.63 -8.80 -26.54
CA ALA A 142 28.79 -9.69 -26.61
C ALA A 142 28.88 -10.47 -27.94
N PRO A 143 30.07 -10.58 -28.54
CA PRO A 143 31.32 -9.95 -28.12
C PRO A 143 31.33 -8.43 -28.40
N SER A 144 31.98 -7.68 -27.53
CA SER A 144 32.28 -6.26 -27.72
C SER A 144 33.48 -5.86 -26.84
N PRO A 145 34.07 -4.67 -27.06
CA PRO A 145 35.10 -4.13 -26.17
C PRO A 145 34.54 -3.86 -24.77
N ASP A 146 33.58 -2.95 -24.68
CA ASP A 146 32.93 -2.50 -23.43
C ASP A 146 31.50 -1.99 -23.70
N TRP A 147 30.81 -2.62 -24.66
CA TRP A 147 29.51 -2.16 -25.13
C TRP A 147 28.36 -2.83 -24.39
N PHE A 148 27.33 -2.04 -24.06
CA PHE A 148 26.18 -2.53 -23.31
C PHE A 148 24.88 -1.87 -23.75
N VAL A 149 23.76 -2.42 -23.29
CA VAL A 149 22.41 -1.89 -23.48
C VAL A 149 21.70 -1.80 -22.15
N GLY A 150 20.71 -0.93 -22.04
CA GLY A 150 19.89 -0.87 -20.85
C GLY A 150 18.97 0.34 -20.78
N VAL A 151 18.27 0.42 -19.65
CA VAL A 151 17.53 1.59 -19.20
C VAL A 151 18.16 2.09 -17.91
N SER A 152 18.18 3.41 -17.71
CA SER A 152 18.70 4.04 -16.50
C SER A 152 17.69 5.03 -15.96
N GLY A 153 17.35 4.90 -14.66
CA GLY A 153 16.49 5.82 -13.96
C GLY A 153 15.10 5.97 -14.59
N LEU A 154 14.51 4.88 -15.08
CA LEU A 154 13.17 4.90 -15.67
C LEU A 154 12.13 5.05 -14.56
N ASN A 155 11.41 6.18 -14.52
CA ASN A 155 10.30 6.36 -13.59
C ASN A 155 9.12 5.46 -14.00
N MET A 156 8.64 4.64 -13.07
CA MET A 156 7.56 3.69 -13.31
C MET A 156 6.18 4.23 -12.90
N LEU A 157 6.11 5.53 -12.59
CA LEU A 157 4.88 6.26 -12.30
C LEU A 157 4.49 7.17 -13.45
N ASP A 158 3.19 7.26 -13.71
CA ASP A 158 2.61 8.26 -14.63
C ASP A 158 2.50 9.65 -13.98
N GLU A 159 1.96 10.62 -14.72
CA GLU A 159 1.79 12.01 -14.25
C GLU A 159 0.83 12.14 -13.06
N ASP A 160 -0.06 11.15 -12.88
CA ASP A 160 -1.05 11.09 -11.80
C ASP A 160 -0.55 10.26 -10.60
N ASN A 161 0.72 9.83 -10.61
CA ASN A 161 1.37 8.93 -9.63
C ASN A 161 0.82 7.50 -9.60
N ASN A 162 0.20 7.00 -10.66
CA ASN A 162 -0.19 5.60 -10.79
C ASN A 162 0.94 4.75 -11.38
N TRP A 163 0.91 3.44 -11.10
CA TRP A 163 1.82 2.50 -11.75
C TRP A 163 1.54 2.42 -13.25
N ILE A 164 2.58 2.55 -14.07
CA ILE A 164 2.45 2.43 -15.53
C ILE A 164 2.18 0.98 -15.93
N ASP A 165 1.09 0.71 -16.65
CA ASP A 165 0.71 -0.65 -17.04
C ASP A 165 1.72 -1.33 -17.97
N THR A 166 2.26 -0.59 -18.95
CA THR A 166 3.19 -1.13 -19.94
C THR A 166 4.13 -0.07 -20.48
N LEU A 167 5.41 -0.41 -20.59
CA LEU A 167 6.42 0.36 -21.30
C LEU A 167 7.11 -0.52 -22.35
N GLU A 168 7.31 0.02 -23.54
CA GLU A 168 8.07 -0.63 -24.61
C GLU A 168 9.19 0.32 -25.04
N ILE A 169 10.43 -0.16 -24.92
CA ILE A 169 11.64 0.67 -25.02
C ILE A 169 12.60 0.02 -26.00
N ASP A 170 12.94 0.77 -27.05
CA ASP A 170 14.00 0.43 -27.99
C ASP A 170 15.36 0.54 -27.31
N LEU A 171 16.18 -0.49 -27.46
CA LEU A 171 17.51 -0.55 -26.87
C LEU A 171 18.58 -0.14 -27.87
N PHE A 172 19.30 0.92 -27.53
CA PHE A 172 20.49 1.37 -28.23
C PHE A 172 21.75 0.98 -27.46
N VAL A 173 22.87 0.90 -28.18
CA VAL A 173 24.15 0.49 -27.62
C VAL A 173 24.89 1.69 -27.05
N TYR A 174 25.47 1.48 -25.87
CA TYR A 174 26.29 2.44 -25.15
C TYR A 174 27.71 1.89 -25.04
N ASP A 175 28.67 2.81 -25.13
CA ASP A 175 30.09 2.62 -24.87
C ASP A 175 30.37 3.02 -23.42
N ALA A 176 31.02 2.15 -22.65
CA ALA A 176 31.30 2.40 -21.24
C ALA A 176 32.49 3.35 -21.01
N GLY A 177 33.29 3.63 -22.04
CA GLY A 177 34.47 4.49 -21.97
C GLY A 177 35.66 3.83 -21.28
N THR A 178 35.72 2.49 -21.24
CA THR A 178 36.76 1.72 -20.54
C THR A 178 37.65 0.89 -21.47
N ASP A 179 37.21 0.61 -22.70
CA ASP A 179 37.99 -0.01 -23.77
C ASP A 179 37.85 0.75 -25.11
N SER A 180 38.97 0.99 -25.80
CA SER A 180 39.04 1.75 -27.05
C SER A 180 38.96 0.88 -28.31
N GLY A 181 38.46 -0.36 -28.20
CA GLY A 181 38.19 -1.23 -29.33
C GLY A 181 37.12 -0.63 -30.26
N SER A 182 37.33 -0.74 -31.58
CA SER A 182 36.48 -0.07 -32.57
C SER A 182 35.49 -0.99 -33.28
N ASN A 183 35.51 -2.29 -32.97
CA ASN A 183 34.59 -3.30 -33.51
C ASN A 183 34.36 -4.43 -32.49
N TYR A 184 33.37 -5.27 -32.74
CA TYR A 184 32.91 -6.33 -31.82
C TYR A 184 34.01 -7.27 -31.31
N THR A 185 35.02 -7.56 -32.12
CA THR A 185 36.07 -8.54 -31.80
C THR A 185 37.44 -7.90 -31.69
N SER A 186 37.49 -6.59 -31.40
CA SER A 186 38.75 -5.87 -31.19
C SER A 186 39.53 -6.49 -30.03
N GLN A 187 40.85 -6.45 -30.11
CA GLN A 187 41.68 -6.81 -28.97
C GLN A 187 41.48 -5.77 -27.87
N ASN A 188 41.49 -6.23 -26.61
CA ASN A 188 41.42 -5.38 -25.42
C ASN A 188 42.40 -4.21 -25.52
N ARG A 189 41.88 -2.98 -25.46
CA ARG A 189 42.63 -1.73 -25.54
C ARG A 189 42.13 -0.79 -24.45
N PRO A 190 42.58 -0.95 -23.19
CA PRO A 190 42.06 -0.17 -22.06
C PRO A 190 42.15 1.35 -22.29
N THR A 191 41.04 2.04 -22.04
CA THR A 191 40.94 3.51 -22.11
C THR A 191 41.40 4.13 -20.78
N SER A 192 42.38 5.04 -20.83
CA SER A 192 42.95 5.68 -19.64
C SER A 192 43.32 7.15 -19.88
N PRO A 193 42.73 8.11 -19.14
CA PRO A 193 41.66 7.92 -18.15
C PRO A 193 40.38 7.39 -18.80
N ARG A 194 39.47 6.81 -18.00
CA ARG A 194 38.15 6.39 -18.49
C ARG A 194 37.42 7.59 -19.11
N GLU A 195 36.73 7.33 -20.20
CA GLU A 195 35.87 8.30 -20.86
C GLU A 195 34.43 8.24 -20.30
N GLN A 196 33.59 9.18 -20.74
CA GLN A 196 32.19 9.23 -20.34
C GLN A 196 31.37 8.21 -21.12
N ILE A 197 30.39 7.61 -20.45
CA ILE A 197 29.40 6.75 -21.08
C ILE A 197 28.67 7.55 -22.15
N ARG A 198 28.58 6.98 -23.36
CA ARG A 198 27.89 7.62 -24.49
C ARG A 198 27.15 6.59 -25.32
N ARG A 199 26.08 7.03 -25.98
CA ARG A 199 25.42 6.21 -27.01
C ARG A 199 26.33 6.10 -28.21
N ILE A 200 26.43 4.92 -28.81
CA ILE A 200 27.14 4.71 -30.07
C ILE A 200 26.21 5.09 -31.21
N GLU A 201 26.56 6.16 -31.93
CA GLU A 201 25.78 6.69 -33.06
C GLU A 201 26.47 6.42 -34.41
N GLU A 202 27.49 5.58 -34.39
CA GLU A 202 28.38 5.30 -35.51
C GLU A 202 28.28 3.82 -35.92
N ALA A 203 29.00 3.45 -36.99
CA ALA A 203 29.16 2.04 -37.34
C ALA A 203 29.75 1.27 -36.15
N PRO A 204 29.30 0.04 -35.86
CA PRO A 204 28.43 -0.81 -36.69
C PRO A 204 26.91 -0.65 -36.42
N PHE A 205 26.49 0.29 -35.57
CA PHE A 205 25.08 0.48 -35.18
C PHE A 205 24.33 1.53 -36.02
N LEU A 206 25.06 2.33 -36.79
CA LEU A 206 24.53 3.20 -37.82
C LEU A 206 24.30 2.41 -39.13
N VAL A 207 23.07 1.95 -39.34
CA VAL A 207 22.70 1.16 -40.53
C VAL A 207 21.90 2.03 -41.48
N ASN A 208 22.38 2.18 -42.72
CA ASN A 208 21.77 3.05 -43.73
C ASN A 208 21.53 4.50 -43.26
N GLY A 209 22.42 5.03 -42.41
CA GLY A 209 22.32 6.38 -41.86
C GLY A 209 21.35 6.54 -40.68
N VAL A 210 20.83 5.44 -40.14
CA VAL A 210 19.93 5.45 -38.97
C VAL A 210 20.54 4.59 -37.86
N VAL A 211 20.66 5.15 -36.65
CA VAL A 211 21.06 4.39 -35.47
C VAL A 211 19.95 3.39 -35.17
N THR A 212 20.26 2.10 -35.31
CA THR A 212 19.26 1.03 -35.29
C THR A 212 19.27 0.35 -33.91
N PRO A 213 18.10 0.10 -33.29
CA PRO A 213 18.05 -0.59 -32.00
C PRO A 213 18.44 -2.06 -32.15
N VAL A 214 19.08 -2.59 -31.10
CA VAL A 214 19.58 -3.97 -31.05
C VAL A 214 18.62 -4.93 -30.33
N GLY A 215 17.49 -4.42 -29.86
CA GLY A 215 16.43 -5.17 -29.20
C GLY A 215 15.43 -4.25 -28.51
N THR A 216 14.50 -4.86 -27.79
CA THR A 216 13.49 -4.13 -27.00
C THR A 216 13.41 -4.65 -25.58
N PHE A 217 13.15 -3.74 -24.64
CA PHE A 217 12.60 -4.07 -23.33
C PHE A 217 11.10 -3.77 -23.34
N ARG A 218 10.30 -4.78 -23.02
CA ARG A 218 8.88 -4.61 -22.68
C ARG A 218 8.72 -4.87 -21.19
N ILE A 219 8.26 -3.87 -20.45
CA ILE A 219 8.02 -3.94 -19.00
C ILE A 219 6.51 -3.87 -18.79
N GLU A 220 5.91 -4.92 -18.23
CA GLU A 220 4.46 -5.06 -18.13
C GLU A 220 4.03 -5.35 -16.68
N LEU A 221 3.13 -4.53 -16.15
CA LEU A 221 2.60 -4.66 -14.80
C LEU A 221 1.82 -5.97 -14.68
N GLN A 222 2.21 -6.82 -13.73
CA GLN A 222 1.57 -8.12 -13.51
C GLN A 222 0.53 -8.05 -12.38
N LYS A 223 0.87 -7.36 -11.29
CA LYS A 223 -0.03 -7.16 -10.15
C LYS A 223 0.43 -5.98 -9.30
N VAL A 224 -0.52 -5.38 -8.59
CA VAL A 224 -0.25 -4.45 -7.49
C VAL A 224 -0.72 -5.13 -6.21
N ALA A 225 0.23 -5.42 -5.32
CA ALA A 225 -0.06 -5.83 -3.97
C ALA A 225 -0.04 -4.59 -3.10
N LEU A 226 -1.19 -4.19 -2.54
CA LEU A 226 -1.19 -3.21 -1.46
C LEU A 226 -0.27 -3.72 -0.35
N PRO A 227 0.42 -2.84 0.41
CA PRO A 227 1.26 -3.29 1.50
C PRO A 227 0.44 -4.25 2.35
N ALA A 228 0.99 -5.44 2.67
CA ALA A 228 0.40 -6.23 3.73
C ALA A 228 0.34 -5.30 4.94
N ALA A 229 -0.87 -4.97 5.40
CA ALA A 229 -1.00 -4.02 6.48
C ALA A 229 -0.24 -4.63 7.68
N GLY A 230 0.85 -3.99 8.07
CA GLY A 230 1.50 -4.29 9.34
C GLY A 230 0.55 -3.91 10.46
N TYR A 231 0.67 -4.55 11.62
CA TYR A 231 -0.10 -4.14 12.79
C TYR A 231 0.36 -2.77 13.27
N PHE A 232 -0.58 -2.01 13.80
CA PHE A 232 -0.23 -0.87 14.63
C PHE A 232 0.51 -1.37 15.88
N GLY A 233 1.46 -0.57 16.33
CA GLY A 233 2.27 -0.84 17.52
C GLY A 233 2.11 0.25 18.56
N VAL A 234 2.74 0.04 19.70
CA VAL A 234 2.88 1.07 20.74
C VAL A 234 4.31 1.11 21.24
N ASP A 235 4.88 2.31 21.37
CA ASP A 235 6.10 2.55 22.12
C ASP A 235 5.81 3.58 23.22
N ARG A 236 5.69 3.08 24.45
CA ARG A 236 5.32 3.86 25.64
C ARG A 236 4.01 4.62 25.46
N THR A 237 4.08 5.89 25.07
CA THR A 237 2.96 6.82 24.90
C THR A 237 2.66 7.12 23.43
N GLU A 238 3.43 6.58 22.51
CA GLU A 238 3.27 6.77 21.07
C GLU A 238 2.58 5.57 20.44
N ILE A 239 1.62 5.84 19.55
CA ILE A 239 1.04 4.85 18.66
C ILE A 239 1.93 4.80 17.42
N LEU A 240 2.36 3.61 17.04
CA LEU A 240 3.14 3.37 15.83
C LEU A 240 2.21 2.86 14.74
N GLY A 241 2.31 3.42 13.54
CA GLY A 241 1.61 2.89 12.37
C GLY A 241 2.21 1.56 11.93
N ALA A 242 1.61 0.96 10.90
CA ALA A 242 2.06 -0.30 10.29
C ALA A 242 3.54 -0.28 9.82
N ASN A 243 4.12 0.89 9.59
CA ASN A 243 5.51 1.10 9.20
C ASN A 243 6.48 1.24 10.39
N GLY A 244 6.00 1.09 11.62
CA GLY A 244 6.78 1.25 12.85
C GLY A 244 7.12 2.70 13.21
N GLN A 245 6.56 3.69 12.52
CA GLN A 245 6.77 5.11 12.82
C GLN A 245 5.62 5.68 13.65
N PRO A 246 5.89 6.65 14.54
CA PRO A 246 4.83 7.34 15.29
C PRO A 246 3.78 7.96 14.37
N VAL A 247 2.51 7.78 14.72
CA VAL A 247 1.35 8.29 13.97
C VAL A 247 0.35 8.95 14.91
N VAL A 248 -0.30 10.00 14.42
CA VAL A 248 -1.49 10.58 15.05
C VAL A 248 -2.71 10.07 14.31
N ILE A 249 -3.52 9.26 14.99
CA ILE A 249 -4.74 8.70 14.42
C ILE A 249 -5.92 9.65 14.60
N LYS A 250 -6.79 9.72 13.58
CA LYS A 250 -7.99 10.57 13.52
C LYS A 250 -9.20 9.69 13.28
N GLY A 251 -9.87 9.35 14.38
CA GLY A 251 -11.00 8.43 14.36
C GLY A 251 -12.34 9.09 14.54
N MET A 252 -13.39 8.38 14.14
CA MET A 252 -14.78 8.71 14.45
C MET A 252 -15.52 7.44 14.88
N GLY A 253 -16.38 7.57 15.88
CA GLY A 253 -17.20 6.47 16.39
C GLY A 253 -18.52 6.32 15.63
N LEU A 254 -18.94 5.09 15.35
CA LEU A 254 -20.28 4.78 14.84
C LEU A 254 -21.27 4.56 15.99
N GLY A 255 -21.41 5.57 16.85
CA GLY A 255 -22.34 5.56 17.98
C GLY A 255 -23.80 5.36 17.54
N GLY A 256 -24.58 4.66 18.36
CA GLY A 256 -25.99 4.38 18.09
C GLY A 256 -26.28 3.26 17.08
N TRP A 257 -25.28 2.69 16.37
CA TRP A 257 -25.54 1.69 15.32
C TRP A 257 -25.69 0.25 15.86
N LEU A 258 -24.59 -0.39 16.28
CA LEU A 258 -24.61 -1.75 16.85
C LEU A 258 -24.87 -1.74 18.36
N LEU A 259 -25.06 -0.56 18.92
CA LEU A 259 -25.48 -0.29 20.28
C LEU A 259 -26.33 1.00 20.28
N PRO A 260 -27.66 0.87 20.20
CA PRO A 260 -28.56 2.02 20.25
C PRO A 260 -28.47 2.77 21.59
N GLU A 261 -28.28 4.08 21.53
CA GLU A 261 -28.18 4.96 22.70
C GLU A 261 -29.30 5.99 22.69
N GLY A 262 -30.05 6.11 23.79
CA GLY A 262 -31.27 6.92 23.79
C GLY A 262 -31.07 8.40 23.48
N TYR A 263 -29.95 9.00 23.90
CA TYR A 263 -29.69 10.41 23.60
C TYR A 263 -29.36 10.65 22.10
N MET A 264 -28.74 9.68 21.42
CA MET A 264 -28.46 9.76 19.98
C MET A 264 -29.72 9.59 19.13
N LEU A 265 -30.70 8.85 19.65
CA LEU A 265 -32.02 8.70 19.04
C LEU A 265 -33.01 9.81 19.46
N HIS A 266 -32.56 10.80 20.24
CA HIS A 266 -33.39 11.89 20.77
C HIS A 266 -34.61 11.42 21.59
N ILE A 267 -34.55 10.22 22.18
CA ILE A 267 -35.59 9.70 23.08
C ILE A 267 -35.35 10.11 24.54
N SER A 268 -34.11 10.47 24.91
CA SER A 268 -33.72 10.99 26.22
C SER A 268 -32.75 12.16 26.09
N THR A 269 -32.64 13.01 27.13
CA THR A 269 -31.71 14.16 27.15
C THR A 269 -30.35 13.83 27.78
N ARG A 270 -30.19 12.65 28.39
CA ARG A 270 -28.96 12.12 29.01
C ARG A 270 -29.11 10.61 29.17
N SER A 271 -28.00 9.86 29.16
CA SER A 271 -28.01 8.42 29.45
C SER A 271 -28.65 8.11 30.82
N GLN A 272 -29.54 7.13 30.82
CA GLN A 272 -30.29 6.61 31.95
C GLN A 272 -30.38 5.08 31.84
N PRO A 273 -30.55 4.32 32.92
CA PRO A 273 -30.67 2.86 32.84
C PRO A 273 -31.79 2.36 31.88
N THR A 274 -32.82 3.17 31.65
CA THR A 274 -33.95 2.82 30.76
C THR A 274 -33.72 3.14 29.29
N ASP A 275 -32.59 3.78 28.94
CA ASP A 275 -32.30 4.26 27.59
C ASP A 275 -31.15 3.55 26.88
N GLY A 276 -30.71 2.42 27.45
CA GLY A 276 -29.85 1.46 26.79
C GLY A 276 -30.60 0.53 25.82
N PRO A 277 -29.87 -0.28 25.03
CA PRO A 277 -30.44 -1.14 23.99
C PRO A 277 -31.65 -1.98 24.44
N THR A 278 -31.58 -2.65 25.59
CA THR A 278 -32.66 -3.47 26.15
C THR A 278 -33.85 -2.61 26.55
N GLY A 279 -33.61 -1.47 27.20
CA GLY A 279 -34.64 -0.52 27.60
C GLY A 279 -35.41 0.06 26.41
N ILE A 280 -34.68 0.42 25.34
CA ILE A 280 -35.26 0.91 24.07
C ILE A 280 -36.11 -0.18 23.42
N ARG A 281 -35.57 -1.39 23.28
CA ARG A 281 -36.28 -2.51 22.67
C ARG A 281 -37.59 -2.82 23.41
N ASN A 282 -37.56 -2.88 24.74
CA ASN A 282 -38.76 -3.16 25.54
C ASN A 282 -39.85 -2.10 25.35
N GLN A 283 -39.47 -0.81 25.35
CA GLN A 283 -40.42 0.27 25.09
C GLN A 283 -41.04 0.18 23.68
N MET A 284 -40.25 -0.22 22.69
CA MET A 284 -40.77 -0.46 21.34
C MET A 284 -41.73 -1.66 21.30
N ILE A 285 -41.42 -2.75 21.98
CA ILE A 285 -42.33 -3.91 22.07
C ILE A 285 -43.66 -3.51 22.67
N ASP A 286 -43.64 -2.73 23.75
CA ASP A 286 -44.86 -2.24 24.40
C ASP A 286 -45.71 -1.35 23.46
N LEU A 287 -45.07 -0.60 22.56
CA LEU A 287 -45.71 0.34 21.65
C LEU A 287 -46.22 -0.30 20.35
N ILE A 288 -45.40 -1.14 19.70
CA ILE A 288 -45.64 -1.64 18.34
C ILE A 288 -45.64 -3.17 18.25
N GLY A 289 -45.38 -3.87 19.35
CA GLY A 289 -45.28 -5.33 19.39
C GLY A 289 -43.93 -5.87 18.94
N GLU A 290 -43.66 -7.12 19.32
CA GLU A 290 -42.36 -7.80 19.10
C GLU A 290 -42.00 -7.90 17.62
N ARG A 291 -42.89 -8.46 16.79
CA ARG A 291 -42.64 -8.63 15.34
C ARG A 291 -42.25 -7.32 14.63
N SER A 292 -42.93 -6.21 14.96
CA SER A 292 -42.62 -4.92 14.34
C SER A 292 -41.35 -4.30 14.90
N THR A 293 -41.01 -4.59 16.16
CA THR A 293 -39.74 -4.18 16.78
C THR A 293 -38.56 -4.91 16.15
N ASP A 294 -38.67 -6.21 15.91
CA ASP A 294 -37.63 -7.01 15.25
C ASP A 294 -37.38 -6.52 13.82
N ALA A 295 -38.45 -6.35 13.04
CA ALA A 295 -38.37 -5.80 11.69
C ALA A 295 -37.76 -4.38 11.68
N PHE A 296 -38.02 -3.57 12.71
CA PHE A 296 -37.37 -2.26 12.85
C PHE A 296 -35.87 -2.41 13.07
N PHE A 297 -35.42 -3.25 14.00
CA PHE A 297 -33.99 -3.38 14.32
C PHE A 297 -33.20 -4.06 13.20
N GLU A 298 -33.80 -4.99 12.46
CA GLU A 298 -33.24 -5.54 11.22
C GLU A 298 -32.98 -4.41 10.21
N LEU A 299 -34.01 -3.60 9.91
CA LEU A 299 -33.89 -2.48 8.98
C LEU A 299 -32.92 -1.40 9.49
N PHE A 300 -32.93 -1.14 10.79
CA PHE A 300 -32.04 -0.16 11.43
C PHE A 300 -30.58 -0.57 11.24
N ARG A 301 -30.23 -1.83 11.53
CA ARG A 301 -28.86 -2.33 11.30
C ARG A 301 -28.46 -2.24 9.83
N GLU A 302 -29.37 -2.51 8.91
CA GLU A 302 -29.11 -2.47 7.46
C GLU A 302 -28.96 -1.05 6.89
N LYS A 303 -29.67 -0.05 7.45
CA LYS A 303 -29.81 1.29 6.85
C LYS A 303 -29.15 2.42 7.62
N TYR A 304 -28.89 2.26 8.92
CA TYR A 304 -28.35 3.35 9.75
C TYR A 304 -26.90 3.69 9.40
N VAL A 305 -26.07 2.67 9.18
CA VAL A 305 -24.73 2.81 8.57
C VAL A 305 -24.66 1.93 7.33
N GLN A 306 -24.10 2.47 6.26
CA GLN A 306 -23.85 1.77 5.00
C GLN A 306 -22.43 2.06 4.52
N GLU A 307 -21.97 1.30 3.52
CA GLU A 307 -20.64 1.49 2.93
C GLU A 307 -20.35 2.94 2.49
N LYS A 308 -21.36 3.65 1.97
CA LYS A 308 -21.24 5.06 1.56
C LYS A 308 -20.81 5.98 2.71
N ASP A 309 -21.16 5.63 3.94
CA ASP A 309 -20.84 6.42 5.12
C ASP A 309 -19.35 6.23 5.46
N ILE A 310 -18.80 5.02 5.26
CA ILE A 310 -17.36 4.73 5.39
C ILE A 310 -16.54 5.48 4.33
N ALA A 311 -17.03 5.47 3.07
CA ALA A 311 -16.42 6.26 1.99
C ALA A 311 -16.38 7.75 2.33
N MET A 312 -17.49 8.30 2.84
CA MET A 312 -17.58 9.70 3.23
C MET A 312 -16.66 10.04 4.42
N MET A 313 -16.51 9.14 5.40
CA MET A 313 -15.56 9.32 6.50
C MET A 313 -14.12 9.43 6.00
N LYS A 314 -13.73 8.59 5.02
CA LYS A 314 -12.42 8.68 4.36
C LYS A 314 -12.24 10.03 3.65
N GLU A 315 -13.25 10.49 2.92
CA GLU A 315 -13.23 11.80 2.25
C GLU A 315 -13.06 12.97 3.24
N TRP A 316 -13.63 12.85 4.44
CA TRP A 316 -13.47 13.83 5.51
C TRP A 316 -12.09 13.78 6.21
N GLY A 317 -11.27 12.79 5.87
CA GLY A 317 -9.89 12.66 6.36
C GLY A 317 -9.74 11.88 7.67
N PHE A 318 -10.77 11.10 8.06
CA PHE A 318 -10.67 10.11 9.11
C PHE A 318 -9.91 8.88 8.62
N ASP A 319 -9.07 8.30 9.47
CA ASP A 319 -8.22 7.15 9.15
C ASP A 319 -8.67 5.84 9.82
N HIS A 320 -9.58 5.93 10.78
CA HIS A 320 -10.21 4.77 11.40
C HIS A 320 -11.62 5.03 11.91
N VAL A 321 -12.36 3.94 12.10
CA VAL A 321 -13.66 3.88 12.77
C VAL A 321 -13.49 3.21 14.12
N ARG A 322 -14.03 3.79 15.19
CA ARG A 322 -14.34 3.03 16.41
C ARG A 322 -15.73 2.45 16.26
N LEU A 323 -15.88 1.14 16.41
CA LEU A 323 -17.15 0.41 16.26
C LEU A 323 -17.64 -0.06 17.63
N PRO A 324 -18.51 0.72 18.32
CA PRO A 324 -19.16 0.29 19.54
C PRO A 324 -20.15 -0.83 19.25
N PHE A 325 -20.08 -1.94 19.98
CA PHE A 325 -21.04 -3.03 19.86
C PHE A 325 -21.51 -3.55 21.21
N HIS A 326 -22.71 -4.13 21.20
CA HIS A 326 -23.26 -4.87 22.31
C HIS A 326 -22.81 -6.34 22.26
N TYR A 327 -22.40 -6.95 23.39
CA TYR A 327 -21.91 -8.35 23.41
C TYR A 327 -22.91 -9.38 22.83
N ARG A 328 -24.21 -9.16 23.07
CA ARG A 328 -25.31 -9.99 22.51
C ARG A 328 -25.40 -10.00 20.99
N LEU A 329 -24.66 -9.12 20.30
CA LEU A 329 -24.53 -9.23 18.85
C LEU A 329 -23.85 -10.55 18.46
N PHE A 330 -22.94 -11.06 19.30
CA PHE A 330 -22.14 -12.25 19.00
C PHE A 330 -22.54 -13.48 19.80
N TYR A 331 -23.16 -13.30 20.97
CA TYR A 331 -23.35 -14.41 21.91
C TYR A 331 -24.57 -14.22 22.80
N ASP A 332 -25.44 -15.24 22.82
CA ASP A 332 -26.55 -15.36 23.77
C ASP A 332 -26.07 -16.13 25.02
N PRO A 333 -25.99 -15.47 26.20
CA PRO A 333 -25.55 -16.12 27.44
C PRO A 333 -26.61 -17.03 28.08
N ASP A 334 -27.89 -16.83 27.76
CA ASP A 334 -29.02 -17.59 28.31
C ASP A 334 -29.17 -18.93 27.57
N LEU A 335 -28.95 -18.92 26.25
CA LEU A 335 -28.91 -20.12 25.41
C LEU A 335 -27.52 -20.77 25.35
N ASN A 336 -26.47 -20.01 25.67
CA ASN A 336 -25.07 -20.40 25.50
C ASN A 336 -24.75 -20.74 24.03
N GLU A 337 -25.28 -19.93 23.11
CA GLU A 337 -25.15 -20.08 21.65
C GLU A 337 -24.48 -18.85 21.02
N TRP A 338 -23.80 -19.06 19.88
CA TRP A 338 -23.17 -18.00 19.10
C TRP A 338 -24.16 -17.45 18.07
N GLU A 339 -24.16 -16.13 17.90
CA GLU A 339 -24.99 -15.41 16.94
C GLU A 339 -24.17 -15.15 15.66
N GLU A 340 -24.24 -16.06 14.69
CA GLU A 340 -23.46 -15.95 13.44
C GLU A 340 -23.85 -14.72 12.61
N ASP A 341 -25.13 -14.32 12.63
CA ASP A 341 -25.60 -13.11 11.94
C ASP A 341 -24.85 -11.84 12.39
N GLY A 342 -24.43 -11.77 13.66
CA GLY A 342 -23.63 -10.68 14.17
C GLY A 342 -22.19 -10.68 13.65
N PHE A 343 -21.60 -11.87 13.48
CA PHE A 343 -20.30 -12.02 12.85
C PHE A 343 -20.37 -11.69 11.34
N GLU A 344 -21.40 -12.13 10.63
CA GLU A 344 -21.61 -11.79 9.22
C GLU A 344 -21.77 -10.27 9.00
N LEU A 345 -22.47 -9.59 9.91
CA LEU A 345 -22.59 -8.13 9.91
C LEU A 345 -21.23 -7.46 10.12
N LEU A 346 -20.43 -7.95 11.07
CA LEU A 346 -19.07 -7.43 11.31
C LEU A 346 -18.17 -7.67 10.09
N ASP A 347 -18.19 -8.86 9.50
CA ASP A 347 -17.40 -9.21 8.31
C ASP A 347 -17.75 -8.27 7.15
N THR A 348 -19.04 -8.03 6.93
CA THR A 348 -19.53 -7.09 5.91
C THR A 348 -19.01 -5.67 6.15
N PHE A 349 -19.04 -5.20 7.39
CA PHE A 349 -18.50 -3.90 7.78
C PHE A 349 -16.98 -3.80 7.57
N LEU A 350 -16.22 -4.82 7.98
CA LEU A 350 -14.78 -4.88 7.77
C LEU A 350 -14.44 -4.83 6.27
N GLU A 351 -15.24 -5.47 5.41
CA GLU A 351 -15.07 -5.38 3.96
C GLU A 351 -15.34 -3.97 3.39
N TRP A 352 -16.27 -3.21 3.97
CA TRP A 352 -16.46 -1.80 3.61
C TRP A 352 -15.21 -0.99 3.99
N CYS A 353 -14.76 -1.12 5.23
CA CYS A 353 -13.57 -0.47 5.75
C CYS A 353 -12.31 -0.79 4.93
N ARG A 354 -12.15 -2.05 4.51
CA ARG A 354 -11.05 -2.51 3.66
C ARG A 354 -11.05 -1.83 2.30
N ARG A 355 -12.21 -1.71 1.64
CA ARG A 355 -12.31 -1.07 0.32
C ARG A 355 -12.02 0.43 0.35
N HIS A 356 -12.30 1.09 1.48
CA HIS A 356 -12.14 2.55 1.63
C HIS A 356 -10.88 2.93 2.42
N GLU A 357 -10.01 1.95 2.74
CA GLU A 357 -8.78 2.16 3.51
C GLU A 357 -9.02 2.92 4.83
N VAL A 358 -10.05 2.48 5.57
CA VAL A 358 -10.41 2.99 6.89
C VAL A 358 -10.19 1.88 7.90
N ASN A 359 -9.26 2.07 8.83
CA ASN A 359 -8.95 1.08 9.86
C ASN A 359 -10.09 0.96 10.89
N VAL A 360 -10.04 -0.06 11.75
CA VAL A 360 -11.10 -0.34 12.73
C VAL A 360 -10.54 -0.51 14.15
N ILE A 361 -11.22 0.07 15.12
CA ILE A 361 -11.10 -0.27 16.54
C ILE A 361 -12.41 -0.93 16.97
N LEU A 362 -12.31 -2.18 17.41
CA LEU A 362 -13.44 -2.93 17.95
C LEU A 362 -13.65 -2.56 19.41
N ASP A 363 -14.87 -2.17 19.77
CA ASP A 363 -15.20 -1.67 21.10
C ASP A 363 -16.39 -2.42 21.71
N MET A 364 -16.11 -3.23 22.73
CA MET A 364 -17.17 -3.85 23.52
C MET A 364 -17.78 -2.80 24.44
N HIS A 365 -18.80 -2.15 23.91
CA HIS A 365 -19.41 -0.98 24.52
C HIS A 365 -20.45 -1.34 25.58
N ALA A 366 -21.04 -2.52 25.48
CA ALA A 366 -21.81 -3.16 26.56
C ALA A 366 -21.28 -4.58 26.78
N ALA A 367 -20.62 -4.79 27.91
CA ALA A 367 -20.12 -6.09 28.34
C ALA A 367 -21.20 -6.89 29.09
N PRO A 368 -21.10 -8.22 29.15
CA PRO A 368 -21.95 -9.03 30.03
C PRO A 368 -21.97 -8.48 31.45
N GLY A 369 -23.17 -8.23 31.98
CA GLY A 369 -23.36 -7.67 33.33
C GLY A 369 -23.19 -6.17 33.46
N ALA A 370 -22.92 -5.45 32.36
CA ALA A 370 -22.64 -4.01 32.32
C ALA A 370 -21.42 -3.58 33.15
N GLN A 371 -20.54 -2.81 32.52
CA GLN A 371 -19.28 -2.34 33.11
C GLN A 371 -19.39 -0.99 33.83
N ASN A 372 -20.54 -0.32 33.73
CA ASN A 372 -20.90 0.87 34.48
C ASN A 372 -22.43 0.91 34.69
N GLU A 373 -22.94 1.93 35.38
CA GLU A 373 -24.37 2.08 35.70
C GLU A 373 -25.19 2.73 34.56
N GLY A 374 -24.53 3.09 33.45
CA GLY A 374 -25.12 3.86 32.37
C GLY A 374 -25.97 3.03 31.40
N GLY A 375 -26.90 3.69 30.71
CA GLY A 375 -27.65 3.07 29.62
C GLY A 375 -26.76 2.67 28.45
N ILE A 376 -25.64 3.36 28.23
CA ILE A 376 -24.67 3.03 27.17
C ILE A 376 -23.99 1.67 27.38
N SER A 377 -23.96 1.14 28.61
CA SER A 377 -23.50 -0.22 28.90
C SER A 377 -24.63 -1.25 29.00
N ASP A 378 -25.86 -0.87 28.60
CA ASP A 378 -27.09 -1.67 28.78
C ASP A 378 -27.35 -2.08 30.25
N SER A 379 -27.01 -1.20 31.19
CA SER A 379 -27.16 -1.43 32.63
C SER A 379 -28.58 -1.19 33.11
N ASP A 380 -29.02 -1.95 34.12
CA ASP A 380 -30.22 -1.69 34.91
C ASP A 380 -29.96 -0.74 36.10
N GLY A 381 -28.79 -0.07 36.11
CA GLY A 381 -28.33 0.82 37.18
C GLY A 381 -27.30 0.15 38.11
N GLU A 382 -26.88 -1.08 37.81
CA GLU A 382 -25.82 -1.79 38.53
C GLU A 382 -24.73 -2.25 37.56
N ALA A 383 -23.47 -2.01 37.92
CA ALA A 383 -22.30 -2.48 37.16
C ALA A 383 -21.90 -3.90 37.59
N ARG A 384 -22.74 -4.90 37.25
CA ARG A 384 -22.58 -6.29 37.71
C ARG A 384 -21.34 -6.98 37.19
N LEU A 385 -20.71 -6.46 36.13
CA LEU A 385 -19.38 -6.93 35.73
C LEU A 385 -18.38 -6.88 36.89
N TRP A 386 -18.54 -5.94 37.84
CA TRP A 386 -17.68 -5.76 38.99
C TRP A 386 -18.24 -6.34 40.29
N THR A 387 -19.56 -6.27 40.50
CA THR A 387 -20.18 -6.79 41.74
C THR A 387 -20.40 -8.31 41.70
N GLU A 388 -20.46 -8.92 40.52
CA GLU A 388 -20.64 -10.36 40.30
C GLU A 388 -19.58 -10.96 39.33
N PRO A 389 -18.28 -10.81 39.61
CA PRO A 389 -17.20 -11.15 38.66
C PRO A 389 -17.15 -12.64 38.29
N ASP A 390 -17.46 -13.53 39.24
CA ASP A 390 -17.48 -14.98 39.04
C ASP A 390 -18.46 -15.41 37.93
N LYS A 391 -19.49 -14.60 37.67
CA LYS A 391 -20.49 -14.85 36.63
C LYS A 391 -20.12 -14.16 35.32
N TYR A 392 -19.75 -12.89 35.36
CA TYR A 392 -19.67 -12.06 34.16
C TYR A 392 -18.27 -11.99 33.51
N TRP A 393 -17.19 -12.18 34.27
CA TRP A 393 -15.84 -12.21 33.67
C TRP A 393 -15.64 -13.40 32.73
N PRO A 394 -16.05 -14.64 33.07
CA PRO A 394 -15.91 -15.77 32.15
C PRO A 394 -16.66 -15.57 30.83
N GLN A 395 -17.83 -14.94 30.87
CA GLN A 395 -18.63 -14.63 29.67
C GLN A 395 -17.90 -13.61 28.79
N THR A 396 -17.45 -12.50 29.39
CA THR A 396 -16.71 -11.44 28.68
C THR A 396 -15.44 -12.01 28.01
N ILE A 397 -14.66 -12.80 28.75
CA ILE A 397 -13.45 -13.45 28.23
C ILE A 397 -13.78 -14.45 27.12
N LYS A 398 -14.87 -15.21 27.24
CA LYS A 398 -15.30 -16.18 26.22
C LYS A 398 -15.59 -15.49 24.90
N ILE A 399 -16.32 -14.37 24.93
CA ILE A 399 -16.68 -13.60 23.74
C ILE A 399 -15.43 -13.01 23.09
N TRP A 400 -14.56 -12.35 23.86
CA TRP A 400 -13.31 -11.80 23.33
C TRP A 400 -12.38 -12.86 22.74
N ARG A 401 -12.32 -14.06 23.34
CA ARG A 401 -11.55 -15.17 22.78
C ARG A 401 -12.05 -15.60 21.40
N GLU A 402 -13.35 -15.62 21.19
CA GLU A 402 -13.92 -15.98 19.89
C GLU A 402 -13.71 -14.88 18.85
N ILE A 403 -13.89 -13.61 19.22
CA ILE A 403 -13.54 -12.47 18.36
C ILE A 403 -12.06 -12.53 17.99
N ALA A 404 -11.16 -12.70 18.96
CA ALA A 404 -9.72 -12.84 18.69
C ALA A 404 -9.43 -14.06 17.80
N ARG A 405 -10.07 -15.21 18.04
CA ARG A 405 -9.91 -16.41 17.20
C ARG A 405 -10.23 -16.14 15.73
N ARG A 406 -11.24 -15.31 15.45
CA ARG A 406 -11.67 -14.96 14.08
C ARG A 406 -10.82 -13.85 13.46
N TYR A 407 -10.40 -12.85 14.25
CA TYR A 407 -9.94 -11.57 13.71
C TYR A 407 -8.52 -11.14 14.13
N ASN A 408 -7.81 -11.90 14.97
CA ASN A 408 -6.47 -11.51 15.45
C ASN A 408 -5.45 -11.31 14.32
N ASP A 409 -5.62 -12.02 13.19
CA ASP A 409 -4.73 -11.95 12.04
C ASP A 409 -5.14 -10.88 11.00
N ASP A 410 -6.18 -10.09 11.27
CA ASP A 410 -6.66 -9.04 10.36
C ASP A 410 -6.03 -7.68 10.70
N PRO A 411 -5.06 -7.19 9.90
CA PRO A 411 -4.38 -5.94 10.18
C PRO A 411 -5.22 -4.69 9.92
N LEU A 412 -6.44 -4.82 9.38
CA LEU A 412 -7.42 -3.74 9.33
C LEU A 412 -7.85 -3.31 10.74
N ILE A 413 -7.82 -4.23 11.70
CA ILE A 413 -8.17 -3.98 13.09
C ILE A 413 -6.93 -3.52 13.83
N ILE A 414 -6.89 -2.23 14.14
CA ILE A 414 -5.73 -1.55 14.72
C ILE A 414 -5.80 -1.47 16.25
N GLY A 415 -6.93 -1.88 16.84
CA GLY A 415 -7.13 -1.88 18.28
C GLY A 415 -8.36 -2.64 18.73
N TYR A 416 -8.30 -3.11 19.96
CA TYR A 416 -9.39 -3.76 20.67
C TYR A 416 -9.61 -3.00 21.99
N ASP A 417 -10.69 -2.24 22.06
CA ASP A 417 -11.16 -1.58 23.27
C ASP A 417 -11.96 -2.61 24.09
N LEU A 418 -11.27 -3.25 25.02
CA LEU A 418 -11.76 -4.45 25.70
C LEU A 418 -13.04 -4.21 26.49
N ILE A 419 -13.17 -3.02 27.10
CA ILE A 419 -14.28 -2.64 27.97
C ILE A 419 -14.39 -1.11 27.91
N ASN A 420 -15.52 -0.60 27.40
CA ASN A 420 -15.77 0.84 27.33
C ASN A 420 -16.08 1.45 28.72
N GLU A 421 -15.39 2.53 29.10
CA GLU A 421 -15.69 3.35 30.29
C GLU A 421 -16.00 2.55 31.58
N PRO A 422 -15.09 1.66 32.04
CA PRO A 422 -15.30 0.90 33.26
C PRO A 422 -15.28 1.82 34.50
N THR A 423 -16.25 1.68 35.42
CA THR A 423 -16.34 2.47 36.66
C THR A 423 -16.65 1.64 37.90
#